data_AF-A0A969L5B6-F1
#
_entry.id   AF-A0A969L5B6-F1
#
_cell.length_a   1.000
_cell.length_b   1.000
_cell.length_c   1.000
_cell.angle_alpha   90.00
_cell.angle_beta   90.00
_cell.angle_gamma   90.00
#
_symmetry.space_group_name_H-M   'P 1'
#
loop_
_entity.id
_entity.type
_entity.pdbx_description
1 polymer ?
#
loop_
_entity_poly.entity_id
_entity_poly.type
_entity_poly.pdbx_seq_one_letter_code
_entity_poly.pdbx_strand_id
1 'polypeptide(L)'
;MAFYANLDNFLNYIHYIFLLVLLHNGLAYGLGFGLGKVLNLSLTDTRTIAMETGIQNSGLGLILIFNFFDGVGGMMLITAWWGVWDMISGMALAGFWGRKIKPASP
;
A
#
# COMPACT_ATOMS: atom_id res chain seq x y z
N MET A 1 -29.03 1.45 10.01
CA MET A 1 -29.50 0.05 10.08
C MET A 1 -28.94 -0.85 8.98
N ALA A 2 -28.53 -0.34 7.80
CA ALA A 2 -27.97 -1.15 6.72
C ALA A 2 -26.58 -1.78 7.00
N PHE A 3 -25.70 -1.09 7.75
CA PHE A 3 -24.38 -1.62 8.13
C PHE A 3 -24.51 -2.82 9.09
N TYR A 4 -25.38 -2.71 10.10
CA TYR A 4 -25.63 -3.80 11.05
C TYR A 4 -26.23 -5.05 10.39
N ALA A 5 -27.05 -4.88 9.35
CA ALA A 5 -27.61 -6.01 8.59
C ALA A 5 -26.58 -6.72 7.68
N ASN A 6 -25.42 -6.10 7.44
CA ASN A 6 -24.34 -6.63 6.59
C ASN A 6 -23.02 -6.82 7.35
N LEU A 7 -23.03 -6.71 8.67
CA LEU A 7 -21.85 -6.89 9.52
C LEU A 7 -21.28 -8.30 9.39
N ASP A 8 -22.14 -9.32 9.31
CA ASP A 8 -21.69 -10.71 9.13
C ASP A 8 -21.00 -10.90 7.78
N ASN A 9 -21.52 -10.31 6.70
CA ASN A 9 -20.85 -10.29 5.40
C ASN A 9 -19.52 -9.56 5.48
N PHE A 10 -19.48 -8.40 6.12
CA PHE A 10 -18.26 -7.64 6.32
C PHE A 10 -17.18 -8.44 7.07
N LEU A 11 -17.54 -9.09 8.18
CA LEU A 11 -16.63 -9.95 8.96
C LEU A 11 -16.20 -11.20 8.17
N ASN A 12 -17.09 -11.74 7.33
CA ASN A 12 -16.77 -12.85 6.44
C ASN A 12 -15.86 -12.46 5.27
N TYR A 13 -15.77 -11.19 4.87
CA TYR A 13 -14.94 -10.77 3.73
C TYR A 13 -13.72 -9.92 4.08
N ILE A 14 -13.62 -9.39 5.31
CA ILE A 14 -12.52 -8.52 5.73
C ILE A 14 -11.15 -9.19 5.63
N HIS A 15 -11.07 -10.50 5.87
CA HIS A 15 -9.81 -11.23 5.76
C HIS A 15 -9.31 -11.31 4.31
N TYR A 16 -10.21 -11.41 3.32
CA TYR A 16 -9.83 -11.31 1.91
C TYR A 16 -9.33 -9.92 1.57
N ILE A 17 -9.98 -8.86 2.06
CA ILE A 17 -9.54 -7.47 1.84
C ILE A 17 -8.13 -7.27 2.39
N PHE A 18 -7.87 -7.78 3.60
CA PHE A 18 -6.55 -7.70 4.23
C PHE A 18 -5.47 -8.39 3.38
N LEU A 19 -5.72 -9.63 2.98
CA LEU A 19 -4.79 -10.40 2.14
C LEU A 19 -4.57 -9.76 0.77
N LEU A 20 -5.63 -9.24 0.14
CA LEU A 20 -5.54 -8.58 -1.15
C LEU A 20 -4.67 -7.32 -1.08
N VAL A 21 -4.87 -6.46 -0.08
CA VAL A 21 -4.07 -5.25 0.09
C VAL A 21 -2.60 -5.60 0.37
N LEU A 22 -2.35 -6.58 1.23
CA LEU A 22 -0.99 -7.03 1.54
C LEU A 22 -0.28 -7.58 0.30
N LEU A 23 -0.94 -8.45 -0.47
CA LEU A 23 -0.38 -9.01 -1.69
C LEU A 23 -0.17 -7.95 -2.76
N HIS A 24 -1.14 -7.06 -2.98
CA HIS A 24 -1.04 -5.97 -3.97
C HIS A 24 0.13 -5.03 -3.66
N ASN A 25 0.25 -4.57 -2.41
CA ASN A 25 1.33 -3.68 -1.99
C ASN A 25 2.71 -4.39 -2.04
N GLY A 26 2.78 -5.66 -1.61
CA GLY A 26 3.99 -6.47 -1.74
C GLY A 26 4.43 -6.66 -3.20
N LEU A 27 3.48 -6.91 -4.10
CA LEU A 27 3.73 -6.99 -5.54
C LEU A 27 4.20 -5.65 -6.11
N ALA A 28 3.60 -4.53 -5.69
CA ALA A 28 3.99 -3.20 -6.13
C ALA A 28 5.45 -2.88 -5.74
N TYR A 29 5.85 -3.14 -4.48
CA TYR A 29 7.25 -3.01 -4.05
C TYR A 29 8.17 -3.95 -4.84
N GLY A 30 7.78 -5.22 -5.02
CA GLY A 30 8.57 -6.22 -5.72
C GLY A 30 8.78 -5.88 -7.20
N LEU A 31 7.74 -5.40 -7.88
CA LEU A 31 7.80 -4.98 -9.27
C LEU A 31 8.62 -3.71 -9.44
N GLY A 32 8.43 -2.69 -8.59
CA GLY A 32 9.24 -1.48 -8.64
C GLY A 32 10.73 -1.77 -8.40
N PHE A 33 11.04 -2.63 -7.43
CA PHE A 33 12.41 -3.08 -7.19
C PHE A 33 12.97 -3.90 -8.36
N GLY A 34 12.18 -4.85 -8.87
CA GLY A 34 12.55 -5.68 -10.01
C GLY A 34 12.83 -4.85 -11.26
N LEU A 35 12.00 -3.84 -11.53
CA LEU A 35 12.18 -2.90 -12.64
C LEU A 35 13.50 -2.13 -12.51
N GLY A 36 13.80 -1.58 -11.33
CA GLY A 36 15.07 -0.89 -11.09
C GLY A 36 16.29 -1.80 -11.31
N LYS A 37 16.17 -3.09 -10.95
CA LYS A 37 17.22 -4.09 -11.22
C LYS A 37 17.36 -4.44 -12.70
N VAL A 38 16.24 -4.62 -13.43
CA VAL A 38 16.25 -4.90 -14.87
C VAL A 38 16.87 -3.74 -15.66
N LEU A 39 16.63 -2.51 -15.21
CA LEU A 39 17.20 -1.29 -15.80
C LEU A 39 18.63 -0.99 -15.34
N ASN A 40 19.26 -1.87 -14.54
CA ASN A 40 20.62 -1.70 -14.00
C ASN A 40 20.84 -0.37 -13.25
N LEU A 41 19.83 0.11 -12.53
CA LEU A 41 19.94 1.34 -11.74
C LEU A 41 20.75 1.13 -10.46
N SER A 42 21.16 2.24 -9.84
CA SER A 42 21.81 2.21 -8.53
C SER A 42 20.88 1.57 -7.49
N LEU A 43 21.45 1.01 -6.41
CA LEU A 43 20.64 0.45 -5.33
C LEU A 43 19.74 1.50 -4.68
N THR A 44 20.20 2.76 -4.62
CA THR A 44 19.43 3.89 -4.12
C THR A 44 18.22 4.12 -5.00
N ASP A 45 18.41 4.28 -6.31
CA ASP A 45 17.31 4.54 -7.25
C ASP A 45 16.33 3.36 -7.34
N THR A 46 16.85 2.13 -7.31
CA THR A 46 16.02 0.91 -7.28
C THR A 46 15.10 0.89 -6.06
N ARG A 47 15.61 1.27 -4.89
CA ARG A 47 14.80 1.38 -3.66
C ARG A 47 13.79 2.51 -3.75
N THR A 48 14.18 3.65 -4.32
CA THR A 48 13.27 4.78 -4.56
C THR A 48 12.11 4.35 -5.46
N ILE A 49 12.37 3.72 -6.60
CA ILE A 49 11.32 3.25 -7.52
C ILE A 49 10.40 2.23 -6.82
N ALA A 50 10.96 1.33 -6.02
CA ALA A 50 10.15 0.40 -5.23
C ALA A 50 9.21 1.16 -4.28
N MET A 51 9.71 2.16 -3.53
CA MET A 51 8.90 2.97 -2.62
C MET A 51 7.79 3.73 -3.35
N GLU A 52 8.13 4.43 -4.44
CA GLU A 52 7.19 5.22 -5.24
C GLU A 52 6.12 4.36 -5.92
N THR A 53 6.45 3.10 -6.22
CA THR A 53 5.47 2.15 -6.80
C THR A 53 4.54 1.58 -5.73
N GLY A 54 5.09 1.25 -4.55
CA GLY A 54 4.33 0.58 -3.49
C GLY A 54 3.50 1.49 -2.60
N ILE A 55 3.93 2.74 -2.39
CA ILE A 55 3.20 3.73 -1.59
C ILE A 55 2.29 4.53 -2.52
N GLN A 56 0.98 4.46 -2.31
CA GLN A 56 0.02 5.16 -3.16
C GLN A 56 -0.74 6.25 -2.40
N ASN A 57 -1.33 7.18 -3.17
CA ASN A 57 -2.17 8.22 -2.61
C ASN A 57 -3.59 7.68 -2.35
N SER A 58 -3.75 7.03 -1.20
CA SER A 58 -5.04 6.53 -0.72
C SER A 58 -6.08 7.64 -0.49
N GLY A 59 -5.64 8.87 -0.17
CA GLY A 59 -6.52 10.03 -0.01
C GLY A 59 -7.22 10.43 -1.30
N LEU A 60 -6.49 10.46 -2.43
CA LEU A 60 -7.08 10.66 -3.75
C LEU A 60 -8.09 9.55 -4.08
N GLY A 61 -7.76 8.30 -3.74
CA GLY A 61 -8.67 7.16 -3.90
C GLY A 61 -10.00 7.36 -3.16
N LEU A 62 -9.96 7.81 -1.90
CA LEU A 62 -11.17 8.10 -1.13
C LEU A 62 -11.99 9.23 -1.77
N ILE A 63 -11.34 10.31 -2.20
CA ILE A 63 -12.02 11.42 -2.88
C ILE A 63 -12.75 10.94 -4.14
N LEU A 64 -12.11 10.09 -4.95
CA LEU A 64 -12.75 9.52 -6.14
C LEU A 64 -13.96 8.65 -5.78
N ILE A 65 -13.86 7.83 -4.73
CA ILE A 65 -14.96 6.99 -4.25
C ILE A 65 -16.16 7.82 -3.79
N PHE A 66 -15.92 8.90 -3.03
CA PHE A 66 -17.00 9.78 -2.60
C PHE A 66 -17.66 10.53 -3.76
N ASN A 67 -16.86 10.99 -4.73
CA ASN A 67 -17.37 11.86 -5.80
C ASN A 67 -18.01 11.11 -6.97
N PHE A 68 -17.58 9.87 -7.26
CA PHE A 68 -17.99 9.15 -8.47
C PHE A 68 -18.69 7.81 -8.21
N PHE A 69 -18.64 7.30 -6.97
CA PHE A 69 -19.16 5.97 -6.62
C PHE A 69 -20.12 6.02 -5.43
N ASP A 70 -20.76 7.16 -5.17
CA ASP A 70 -21.72 7.38 -4.08
C ASP A 70 -21.24 6.90 -2.70
N GLY A 71 -19.93 6.86 -2.48
CA GLY A 71 -19.36 6.37 -1.23
C GLY A 71 -19.75 4.91 -0.91
N VAL A 72 -19.70 4.00 -1.88
CA VAL A 72 -19.95 2.57 -1.62
C VAL A 72 -19.08 2.08 -0.45
N GLY A 73 -19.75 1.63 0.62
CA GLY A 73 -19.15 1.21 1.90
C GLY A 73 -17.91 0.32 1.76
N GLY A 74 -18.01 -0.73 0.94
CA GLY A 74 -16.91 -1.67 0.73
C GLY A 74 -15.67 -1.04 0.10
N MET A 75 -15.83 -0.15 -0.88
CA MET A 75 -14.71 0.54 -1.52
C MET A 75 -13.99 1.46 -0.54
N MET A 76 -14.75 2.22 0.24
CA MET A 76 -14.19 3.10 1.28
C MET A 76 -13.38 2.32 2.32
N LEU A 77 -13.90 1.17 2.76
CA LEU A 77 -13.21 0.31 3.73
C LEU A 77 -11.89 -0.24 3.17
N ILE A 78 -11.88 -0.67 1.91
CA ILE A 78 -10.66 -1.14 1.23
C ILE A 78 -9.64 -0.01 1.12
N THR A 79 -10.04 1.15 0.62
CA THR A 79 -9.11 2.28 0.40
C THR A 79 -8.59 2.88 1.71
N ALA A 80 -9.42 2.95 2.75
CA ALA A 80 -8.97 3.37 4.08
C ALA A 80 -7.95 2.37 4.66
N TRP A 81 -8.24 1.06 4.57
CA TRP A 81 -7.31 0.03 5.02
C TRP A 81 -6.00 0.07 4.23
N TRP A 82 -6.08 0.28 2.92
CA TRP A 82 -4.92 0.42 2.05
C TRP A 82 -4.01 1.57 2.47
N GLY A 83 -4.57 2.75 2.79
CA GLY A 83 -3.78 3.88 3.28
C GLY A 83 -3.03 3.58 4.60
N VAL A 84 -3.68 2.88 5.54
CA VAL A 84 -3.04 2.46 6.79
C VAL A 84 -1.90 1.47 6.52
N TRP A 85 -2.16 0.49 5.65
CA TRP A 85 -1.17 -0.53 5.30
C TRP A 85 0.04 0.04 4.57
N ASP A 86 -0.14 0.93 3.60
CA ASP A 86 0.96 1.59 2.87
C ASP A 86 1.89 2.35 3.82
N MET A 87 1.34 3.01 4.84
CA MET A 87 2.14 3.70 5.85
C MET A 87 2.93 2.72 6.72
N ILE A 88 2.30 1.66 7.23
CA ILE A 88 2.96 0.65 8.06
C ILE A 88 4.05 -0.09 7.28
N SER A 89 3.73 -0.58 6.08
CA SER A 89 4.64 -1.33 5.21
C SER A 89 5.79 -0.45 4.72
N GLY A 90 5.50 0.79 4.31
CA GLY A 90 6.50 1.77 3.89
C GLY A 90 7.50 2.10 5.01
N MET A 91 7.02 2.34 6.23
CA MET A 91 7.89 2.55 7.39
C MET A 91 8.73 1.31 7.72
N ALA A 92 8.14 0.11 7.67
CA ALA A 92 8.86 -1.13 7.92
C ALA A 92 9.98 -1.36 6.89
N LEU A 93 9.68 -1.15 5.60
CA LEU A 93 10.63 -1.31 4.51
C LEU A 93 11.74 -0.26 4.54
N ALA A 94 11.39 1.00 4.80
CA ALA A 94 12.35 2.08 5.02
C ALA A 94 13.28 1.78 6.20
N GLY A 95 12.73 1.30 7.32
CA GLY A 95 13.51 0.89 8.49
C GLY A 95 14.44 -0.29 8.19
N PHE A 96 13.98 -1.27 7.41
CA PHE A 96 14.80 -2.41 6.98
C PHE A 96 15.98 -1.98 6.09
N TRP A 97 15.75 -1.08 5.12
CA TRP A 97 16.82 -0.58 4.25
C TRP A 97 17.74 0.43 4.92
N GLY A 98 17.22 1.24 5.84
CA GLY A 98 17.98 2.23 6.61
C GLY A 98 19.06 1.61 7.48
N ARG A 99 18.82 0.41 8.03
CA ARG A 99 19.84 -0.36 8.79
C ARG A 99 21.08 -0.74 7.98
N LYS A 100 21.06 -0.61 6.65
CA LYS A 100 22.18 -0.97 5.75
C LYS A 100 22.95 0.25 5.23
N ILE A 101 22.57 1.47 5.62
CA ILE A 101 23.28 2.69 5.22
C ILE A 101 24.35 2.96 6.28
N LYS A 102 25.64 2.82 5.93
CA LYS A 102 26.73 3.34 6.77
C LYS A 102 26.61 4.88 6.78
N PRO A 103 26.69 5.53 7.95
CA PRO A 103 26.75 6.99 7.99
C PRO A 103 27.92 7.45 7.12
N ALA A 104 27.71 8.48 6.32
CA ALA A 104 28.80 9.13 5.60
C ALA A 104 29.86 9.55 6.63
N SER A 105 31.08 9.08 6.46
CA SER A 105 32.22 9.57 7.24
C SER A 105 32.34 11.09 7.03
N PRO A 106 32.48 11.88 8.12
CA PRO A 106 32.52 13.33 8.05
C PRO A 106 33.71 13.86 7.24
#